data_AF-A0AAJ2UHE4-F1
#
_entry.id   AF-A0AAJ2UHE4-F1
#
_cell.length_a   1.000
_cell.length_b   1.000
_cell.length_c   1.000
_cell.angle_alpha   90.00
_cell.angle_beta   90.00
_cell.angle_gamma   90.00
#
_symmetry.space_group_name_H-M   'P 1'
#
loop_
_entity.id
_entity.type
_entity.pdbx_description
1 polymer ?
#
loop_
_entity_poly.entity_id
_entity_poly.type
_entity_poly.pdbx_seq_one_letter_code
_entity_poly.pdbx_strand_id
1 'polypeptide(L)'
;MGIVKKLLKAIFGFFLFSSLITFATLYSVKGLSEYENIKKIAYPVFFSQLNLTEDKKSILLFYLSYMCEGKDLTKMELGTENITINCSKVRGLSKDNLEQFLFDAYIDNIYYKRYECDLVECIKQQNFMYFISVGFHEEIQRYLTYLAVSSLVFGIILLIILRRPQEILVNFSTIFILVGANYIFIELLLESPLISKTPSILSAINIIKSNLVVFMYFLIAGLALLSIYFVVKIKDFYFKKRKK
;
A
#
# COMPACT_ATOMS: atom_id res chain seq x y z
N MET A 1 7.02 24.26 -34.97
CA MET A 1 7.26 23.75 -33.60
C MET A 1 8.24 22.60 -33.71
N GLY A 2 9.47 22.76 -33.21
CA GLY A 2 10.58 21.83 -33.51
C GLY A 2 10.34 20.40 -33.03
N ILE A 3 10.85 19.42 -33.77
CA ILE A 3 10.81 17.99 -33.45
C ILE A 3 11.36 17.73 -32.04
N VAL A 4 12.44 18.42 -31.68
CA VAL A 4 13.09 18.35 -30.35
C VAL A 4 12.12 18.66 -29.21
N LYS A 5 11.29 19.71 -29.33
CA LYS A 5 10.32 20.07 -28.28
C LYS A 5 9.26 18.98 -28.09
N LYS A 6 8.78 18.37 -29.18
CA LYS A 6 7.81 17.27 -29.11
C LYS A 6 8.41 16.05 -28.43
N LEU A 7 9.66 15.72 -28.76
CA LEU A 7 10.39 14.61 -28.17
C LEU A 7 10.60 14.81 -26.66
N LEU A 8 11.11 15.98 -26.24
CA LEU A 8 11.32 16.31 -24.82
C LEU A 8 10.01 16.24 -24.03
N LYS A 9 8.92 16.80 -24.58
CA LYS A 9 7.59 16.70 -23.97
C LYS A 9 7.17 15.25 -23.75
N ALA A 10 7.36 14.38 -24.73
CA ALA A 10 6.99 12.97 -24.62
C ALA A 10 7.82 12.25 -23.55
N ILE A 11 9.14 12.46 -23.56
CA ILE A 11 10.07 11.85 -22.60
C ILE A 11 9.75 12.27 -21.17
N PHE A 12 9.68 13.58 -20.89
CA PHE A 12 9.40 14.07 -19.55
C PHE A 12 7.95 13.80 -19.10
N GLY A 13 7.00 13.77 -20.04
CA GLY A 13 5.63 13.31 -19.76
C GLY A 13 5.58 11.85 -19.35
N PHE A 14 6.35 10.98 -20.03
CA PHE A 14 6.47 9.56 -19.69
C PHE A 14 7.12 9.37 -18.32
N PHE A 15 8.23 10.06 -18.03
CA PHE A 15 8.87 9.97 -16.71
C PHE A 15 7.99 10.48 -15.58
N LEU A 16 7.26 11.57 -15.79
CA LEU A 16 6.29 12.05 -14.81
C LEU A 16 5.17 11.03 -14.59
N PHE A 17 4.60 10.50 -15.67
CA PHE A 17 3.57 9.45 -15.59
C PHE A 17 4.08 8.21 -14.83
N SER A 18 5.27 7.71 -15.21
CA SER A 18 5.91 6.55 -14.56
C SER A 18 6.20 6.80 -13.09
N SER A 19 6.68 7.99 -12.72
CA SER A 19 6.96 8.34 -11.34
C SER A 19 5.68 8.40 -10.50
N LEU A 20 4.61 9.00 -11.03
CA LEU A 20 3.33 9.11 -10.33
C LEU A 20 2.60 7.76 -10.20
N ILE A 21 2.63 6.91 -11.24
CA ILE A 21 2.02 5.58 -11.15
C ILE A 21 2.76 4.73 -10.11
N THR A 22 4.09 4.71 -10.12
CA THR A 22 4.88 3.97 -9.13
C THR A 22 4.65 4.54 -7.72
N PHE A 23 4.56 5.87 -7.58
CA PHE A 23 4.23 6.51 -6.31
C PHE A 23 2.87 6.04 -5.78
N ALA A 24 1.83 6.09 -6.61
CA ALA A 24 0.48 5.67 -6.22
C ALA A 24 0.44 4.18 -5.84
N THR A 25 1.10 3.31 -6.61
CA THR A 25 1.20 1.88 -6.30
C THR A 25 1.94 1.65 -4.97
N LEU A 26 3.12 2.23 -4.77
CA LEU A 26 3.87 2.07 -3.53
C LEU A 26 3.14 2.67 -2.34
N TYR A 27 2.37 3.74 -2.53
CA TYR A 27 1.53 4.31 -1.48
C TYR A 27 0.47 3.30 -1.03
N SER A 28 -0.16 2.60 -1.97
CA SER A 28 -1.09 1.53 -1.65
C SER A 28 -0.41 0.35 -0.93
N VAL A 29 0.80 -0.04 -1.36
CA VAL A 29 1.59 -1.10 -0.70
C VAL A 29 2.01 -0.67 0.71
N LYS A 30 2.36 0.60 0.91
CA LYS A 30 2.69 1.15 2.23
C LYS A 30 1.54 0.91 3.21
N GLY A 31 0.32 1.26 2.80
CA GLY A 31 -0.87 1.03 3.62
C GLY A 31 -1.07 -0.45 3.95
N LEU A 32 -0.82 -1.37 3.02
CA LEU A 32 -0.88 -2.81 3.28
C LEU A 32 0.19 -3.29 4.28
N SER A 33 1.35 -2.66 4.29
CA SER A 33 2.46 -2.98 5.22
C SER A 33 2.32 -2.36 6.61
N GLU A 34 1.26 -1.60 6.88
CA GLU A 34 0.98 -1.10 8.23
C GLU A 34 0.59 -2.26 9.15
N TYR A 35 1.13 -2.24 10.36
CA TYR A 35 0.94 -3.30 11.36
C TYR A 35 -0.54 -3.69 11.57
N GLU A 36 -1.42 -2.70 11.72
CA GLU A 36 -2.86 -2.92 11.90
C GLU A 36 -3.53 -3.58 10.69
N ASN A 37 -3.08 -3.23 9.48
CA ASN A 37 -3.62 -3.79 8.24
C ASN A 37 -3.10 -5.21 8.01
N ILE A 38 -1.82 -5.46 8.29
CA ILE A 38 -1.23 -6.80 8.32
C ILE A 38 -2.03 -7.69 9.28
N LYS A 39 -2.31 -7.21 10.50
CA LYS A 39 -3.08 -7.98 11.48
C LYS A 39 -4.45 -8.38 10.94
N LYS A 40 -5.18 -7.44 10.36
CA LYS A 40 -6.51 -7.70 9.78
C LYS A 40 -6.46 -8.72 8.63
N ILE A 41 -5.41 -8.70 7.81
CA ILE A 41 -5.22 -9.63 6.68
C ILE A 41 -4.79 -11.01 7.17
N ALA A 42 -3.84 -11.07 8.11
CA ALA A 42 -3.22 -12.31 8.56
C ALA A 42 -4.08 -13.07 9.58
N TYR A 43 -4.90 -12.38 10.39
CA TYR A 43 -5.69 -13.00 11.46
C TYR A 43 -6.62 -14.12 10.97
N PRO A 44 -7.45 -13.92 9.92
CA PRO A 44 -8.32 -14.98 9.42
C PRO A 44 -7.55 -16.19 8.88
N VAL A 45 -6.38 -15.95 8.26
CA VAL A 45 -5.53 -17.00 7.70
C VAL A 45 -4.89 -17.80 8.83
N PHE A 46 -4.32 -17.12 9.82
CA PHE A 46 -3.70 -17.74 10.99
C PHE A 46 -4.70 -18.60 11.78
N PHE A 47 -5.89 -18.05 12.04
CA PHE A 47 -6.95 -18.77 12.74
C PHE A 47 -7.40 -20.02 11.96
N SER A 48 -7.58 -19.92 10.65
CA SER A 48 -7.98 -21.07 9.82
C SER A 48 -6.96 -22.22 9.84
N GLN A 49 -5.68 -21.94 10.09
CA GLN A 49 -4.62 -22.94 10.17
C GLN A 49 -4.47 -23.56 11.56
N LEU A 50 -4.72 -22.80 12.62
CA LEU A 50 -4.54 -23.25 14.00
C LEU A 50 -5.59 -24.28 14.46
N ASN A 51 -6.83 -24.15 13.99
CA ASN A 51 -7.95 -25.07 14.29
C ASN A 51 -7.96 -25.55 15.76
N LEU A 52 -7.95 -24.60 16.70
CA LEU A 52 -7.88 -24.85 18.13
C LEU A 52 -9.27 -25.17 18.68
N THR A 53 -9.48 -26.44 19.07
CA THR A 53 -10.67 -26.85 19.82
C THR A 53 -10.58 -26.37 21.28
N GLU A 54 -11.71 -26.27 21.99
CA GLU A 54 -11.76 -25.84 23.40
C GLU A 54 -10.84 -26.66 24.32
N ASP A 55 -10.72 -27.97 24.07
CA ASP A 55 -9.80 -28.83 24.80
C ASP A 55 -8.34 -28.45 24.55
N LYS A 56 -7.96 -28.19 23.28
CA LYS A 56 -6.62 -27.75 22.90
C LYS A 56 -6.29 -26.39 23.52
N LYS A 57 -7.25 -25.44 23.53
CA LYS A 57 -7.07 -24.14 24.18
C LYS A 57 -6.76 -24.28 25.66
N SER A 58 -7.48 -25.17 26.35
CA SER A 58 -7.28 -25.45 27.77
C SER A 58 -5.88 -26.00 28.06
N ILE A 59 -5.46 -27.00 27.28
CA ILE A 59 -4.13 -27.61 27.40
C ILE A 59 -3.03 -26.59 27.12
N LEU A 60 -3.20 -25.79 26.06
CA LEU A 60 -2.21 -24.80 25.64
C LEU A 60 -2.07 -23.66 26.67
N LEU A 61 -3.18 -23.19 27.24
CA LEU A 61 -3.17 -22.18 28.30
C LEU A 61 -2.46 -22.70 29.56
N PHE A 62 -2.71 -23.95 29.93
CA PHE A 62 -2.00 -24.59 31.05
C PHE A 62 -0.50 -24.70 30.78
N TYR A 63 -0.12 -25.16 29.58
CA TYR A 63 1.27 -25.25 29.16
C TYR A 63 1.99 -23.88 29.19
N LEU A 64 1.33 -22.82 28.69
CA LEU A 64 1.85 -21.46 28.74
C LEU A 64 2.03 -20.96 30.16
N SER A 65 1.05 -21.22 31.03
CA SER A 65 1.10 -20.81 32.44
C SER A 65 2.28 -21.48 33.16
N TYR A 66 2.48 -22.79 32.92
CA TYR A 66 3.62 -23.54 33.44
C TYR A 66 4.96 -23.01 32.92
N MET A 67 5.07 -22.77 31.60
CA MET A 67 6.28 -22.21 30.98
C MET A 67 6.63 -20.80 31.48
N CYS A 68 5.64 -20.06 32.00
CA CYS A 68 5.76 -18.71 32.52
C CYS A 68 5.93 -18.64 34.04
N GLU A 69 5.99 -19.78 34.73
CA GLU A 69 6.21 -19.83 36.16
C GLU A 69 7.60 -19.27 36.51
N GLY A 70 7.64 -18.18 37.28
CA GLY A 70 8.87 -17.51 37.70
C GLY A 70 9.66 -16.78 36.59
N LYS A 71 9.09 -16.59 35.40
CA LYS A 71 9.75 -15.91 34.26
C LYS A 71 8.95 -14.70 33.80
N ASP A 72 9.66 -13.68 33.32
CA ASP A 72 9.04 -12.51 32.67
C ASP A 72 8.82 -12.73 31.16
N LEU A 73 9.74 -13.46 30.53
CA LEU A 73 9.70 -13.81 29.12
C LEU A 73 9.96 -15.30 28.95
N THR A 74 9.26 -15.93 28.03
CA THR A 74 9.54 -17.30 27.60
C THR A 74 9.56 -17.40 26.08
N LYS A 75 10.33 -18.35 25.55
CA LYS A 75 10.34 -18.65 24.12
C LYS A 75 9.50 -19.89 23.88
N MET A 76 8.60 -19.81 22.91
CA MET A 76 7.77 -20.93 22.48
C MET A 76 7.94 -21.11 20.97
N GLU A 77 8.06 -22.35 20.54
CA GLU A 77 8.08 -22.68 19.12
C GLU A 77 6.63 -22.70 18.60
N LEU A 78 6.34 -21.89 17.59
CA LEU A 78 5.05 -21.86 16.92
C LEU A 78 5.27 -21.99 15.41
N GLY A 79 5.08 -23.20 14.90
CA GLY A 79 5.47 -23.55 13.52
C GLY A 79 6.98 -23.65 13.40
N THR A 80 7.58 -22.83 12.53
CA THR A 80 9.04 -22.81 12.28
C THR A 80 9.76 -21.66 12.99
N GLU A 81 9.04 -20.82 13.75
CA GLU A 81 9.59 -19.62 14.38
C GLU A 81 9.46 -19.70 15.90
N ASN A 82 10.49 -19.20 16.60
CA ASN A 82 10.48 -19.05 18.04
C ASN A 82 9.84 -17.71 18.41
N ILE A 83 8.63 -17.74 18.95
CA ILE A 83 7.92 -16.55 19.45
C ILE A 83 8.32 -16.24 20.88
N THR A 84 8.50 -14.96 21.19
CA THR A 84 8.77 -14.50 22.55
C THR A 84 7.45 -14.11 23.21
N ILE A 85 7.13 -14.77 24.32
CA ILE A 85 5.87 -14.60 25.06
C ILE A 85 6.14 -13.80 26.33
N ASN A 86 5.37 -12.74 26.53
CA ASN A 86 5.38 -11.95 27.76
C ASN A 86 4.50 -12.62 28.82
N CYS A 87 5.13 -13.15 29.86
CA CYS A 87 4.47 -13.95 30.91
C CYS A 87 3.58 -13.13 31.84
N SER A 88 3.77 -11.81 31.91
CA SER A 88 2.84 -10.93 32.64
C SER A 88 1.45 -10.93 32.02
N LYS A 89 1.35 -11.06 30.69
CA LYS A 89 0.06 -11.10 29.97
C LYS A 89 -0.64 -12.46 30.09
N VAL A 90 0.09 -13.54 30.38
CA VAL A 90 -0.46 -14.90 30.48
C VAL A 90 -1.29 -15.09 31.76
N ARG A 91 -0.94 -14.42 32.86
CA ARG A 91 -1.62 -14.59 34.17
C ARG A 91 -3.10 -14.16 34.18
N GLY A 92 -3.51 -13.29 33.26
CA GLY A 92 -4.91 -12.84 33.11
C GLY A 92 -5.57 -13.39 31.84
N LEU A 93 -4.94 -14.34 31.15
CA LEU A 93 -5.40 -14.81 29.86
C LEU A 93 -6.53 -15.84 30.03
N SER A 94 -7.68 -15.57 29.41
CA SER A 94 -8.78 -16.52 29.31
C SER A 94 -8.63 -17.40 28.07
N LYS A 95 -9.38 -18.51 28.02
CA LYS A 95 -9.45 -19.38 26.83
C LYS A 95 -9.95 -18.62 25.59
N ASP A 96 -10.90 -17.71 25.78
CA ASP A 96 -11.50 -16.92 24.71
C ASP A 96 -10.50 -15.97 24.05
N ASN A 97 -9.54 -15.45 24.82
CA ASN A 97 -8.55 -14.47 24.35
C ASN A 97 -7.21 -15.10 23.93
N LEU A 98 -7.04 -16.41 24.14
CA LEU A 98 -5.78 -17.12 23.89
C LEU A 98 -5.36 -17.03 22.42
N GLU A 99 -6.30 -17.17 21.50
CA GLU A 99 -6.00 -17.16 20.06
C GLU A 99 -5.50 -15.81 19.59
N GLN A 100 -6.17 -14.74 20.01
CA GLN A 100 -5.74 -13.37 19.72
C GLN A 100 -4.37 -13.08 20.34
N PHE A 101 -4.14 -13.53 21.58
CA PHE A 101 -2.85 -13.36 22.25
C PHE A 101 -1.69 -14.06 21.49
N LEU A 102 -1.90 -15.31 21.06
CA LEU A 102 -0.91 -16.06 20.29
C LEU A 102 -0.65 -15.44 18.92
N PHE A 103 -1.72 -14.98 18.25
CA PHE A 103 -1.59 -14.25 16.99
C PHE A 103 -0.80 -12.96 17.15
N ASP A 104 -1.12 -12.16 18.16
CA ASP A 104 -0.42 -10.90 18.44
C ASP A 104 1.06 -11.15 18.69
N ALA A 105 1.40 -12.14 19.52
CA ALA A 105 2.79 -12.51 19.79
C ALA A 105 3.52 -13.00 18.53
N TYR A 106 2.83 -13.78 17.67
CA TYR A 106 3.39 -14.27 16.42
C TYR A 106 3.65 -13.13 15.42
N ILE A 107 2.67 -12.24 15.21
CA ILE A 107 2.80 -11.09 14.31
C ILE A 107 3.83 -10.10 14.85
N ASP A 108 3.88 -9.84 16.15
CA ASP A 108 4.91 -8.97 16.75
C ASP A 108 6.30 -9.48 16.45
N ASN A 109 6.50 -10.79 16.62
CA ASN A 109 7.79 -11.41 16.40
C ASN A 109 8.23 -11.36 14.93
N ILE A 110 7.30 -11.38 13.97
CA ILE A 110 7.60 -11.25 12.54
C ILE A 110 7.77 -9.77 12.15
N TYR A 111 6.81 -8.93 12.54
CA TYR A 111 6.75 -7.53 12.15
C TYR A 111 7.99 -6.76 12.63
N TYR A 112 8.38 -6.96 13.88
CA TYR A 112 9.54 -6.26 14.47
C TYR A 112 10.87 -7.01 14.31
N LYS A 113 10.88 -8.15 13.61
CA LYS A 113 12.13 -8.87 13.31
C LYS A 113 13.01 -7.98 12.44
N ARG A 114 14.28 -7.84 12.83
CA ARG A 114 15.29 -7.22 11.98
C ARG A 114 15.84 -8.30 11.06
N TYR A 115 15.67 -8.09 9.75
CA TYR A 115 16.23 -8.94 8.72
C TYR A 115 17.57 -8.35 8.29
N GLU A 116 18.59 -9.19 8.14
CA GLU A 116 19.96 -8.75 7.78
C GLU A 116 20.16 -8.58 6.27
N CYS A 117 19.09 -8.62 5.47
CA CYS A 117 19.12 -8.45 4.02
C CYS A 117 18.54 -7.09 3.62
N ASP A 118 19.07 -6.51 2.55
CA ASP A 118 18.44 -5.38 1.87
C ASP A 118 17.25 -5.85 1.02
N LEU A 119 16.34 -4.95 0.64
CA LEU A 119 15.11 -5.27 -0.10
C LEU A 119 15.34 -6.18 -1.33
N VAL A 120 16.34 -5.89 -2.15
CA VAL A 120 16.67 -6.68 -3.35
C VAL A 120 17.17 -8.08 -2.98
N GLU A 121 17.94 -8.19 -1.91
CA GLU A 121 18.47 -9.46 -1.42
C GLU A 121 17.36 -10.29 -0.77
N CYS A 122 16.49 -9.69 0.05
CA CYS A 122 15.34 -10.37 0.63
C CYS A 122 14.37 -10.90 -0.45
N ILE A 123 14.18 -10.16 -1.55
CA ILE A 123 13.42 -10.63 -2.72
C ILE A 123 14.09 -11.87 -3.35
N LYS A 124 15.42 -11.84 -3.55
CA LYS A 124 16.16 -12.98 -4.11
C LYS A 124 16.10 -14.23 -3.22
N GLN A 125 16.14 -14.02 -1.91
CA GLN A 125 16.03 -15.09 -0.92
C GLN A 125 14.59 -15.60 -0.73
N GLN A 126 13.60 -15.01 -1.42
CA GLN A 126 12.18 -15.34 -1.29
C GLN A 126 11.68 -15.28 0.16
N ASN A 127 12.24 -14.38 0.96
CA ASN A 127 11.86 -14.25 2.36
C ASN A 127 10.56 -13.44 2.47
N PHE A 128 9.43 -14.12 2.30
CA PHE A 128 8.11 -13.47 2.29
C PHE A 128 7.79 -12.74 3.59
N MET A 129 8.37 -13.17 4.72
CA MET A 129 8.15 -12.53 6.01
C MET A 129 8.73 -11.12 6.07
N TYR A 130 9.75 -10.82 5.26
CA TYR A 130 10.30 -9.46 5.17
C TYR A 130 9.26 -8.44 4.69
N PHE A 131 8.37 -8.79 3.75
CA PHE A 131 7.31 -7.88 3.26
C PHE A 131 6.27 -7.53 4.32
N ILE A 132 6.23 -8.28 5.41
CA ILE A 132 5.34 -8.09 6.55
C ILE A 132 6.10 -7.39 7.69
N SER A 133 7.36 -6.97 7.48
CA SER A 133 8.18 -6.37 8.52
C SER A 133 8.12 -4.84 8.55
N VAL A 134 8.46 -4.27 9.70
CA VAL A 134 8.68 -2.83 9.88
C VAL A 134 9.80 -2.31 8.97
N GLY A 135 10.83 -3.12 8.71
CA GLY A 135 11.93 -2.75 7.82
C GLY A 135 11.45 -2.49 6.39
N PHE A 136 10.57 -3.34 5.88
CA PHE A 136 9.95 -3.14 4.56
C PHE A 136 9.05 -1.91 4.52
N HIS A 137 8.25 -1.68 5.57
CA HIS A 137 7.41 -0.50 5.70
C HIS A 137 8.23 0.81 5.65
N GLU A 138 9.32 0.87 6.42
CA GLU A 138 10.23 2.00 6.45
C GLU A 138 10.92 2.24 5.10
N GLU A 139 11.36 1.17 4.42
CA GLU A 139 11.95 1.27 3.09
C GLU A 139 10.96 1.81 2.05
N ILE A 140 9.71 1.32 2.03
CA ILE A 140 8.68 1.88 1.14
C ILE A 140 8.48 3.38 1.44
N GLN A 141 8.44 3.77 2.70
CA GLN A 141 8.29 5.17 3.08
C GLN A 141 9.43 6.05 2.53
N ARG A 142 10.68 5.57 2.58
CA ARG A 142 11.83 6.27 1.97
C ARG A 142 11.68 6.37 0.45
N TYR A 143 11.31 5.29 -0.23
CA TYR A 143 11.08 5.31 -1.69
C TYR A 143 9.96 6.27 -2.09
N LEU A 144 8.89 6.37 -1.31
CA LEU A 144 7.81 7.33 -1.55
C LEU A 144 8.31 8.78 -1.50
N THR A 145 9.19 9.12 -0.57
CA THR A 145 9.82 10.45 -0.52
C THR A 145 10.62 10.72 -1.79
N TYR A 146 11.45 9.78 -2.24
CA TYR A 146 12.23 9.92 -3.48
C TYR A 146 11.34 10.08 -4.72
N LEU A 147 10.27 9.29 -4.82
CA LEU A 147 9.31 9.38 -5.93
C LEU A 147 8.52 10.68 -5.92
N ALA A 148 8.19 11.22 -4.75
CA ALA A 148 7.53 12.53 -4.65
C ALA A 148 8.45 13.64 -5.17
N VAL A 149 9.73 13.65 -4.75
CA VAL A 149 10.73 14.61 -5.24
C VAL A 149 10.94 14.46 -6.75
N SER A 150 11.11 13.24 -7.24
CA SER A 150 11.25 12.93 -8.68
C SER A 150 10.06 13.45 -9.50
N SER A 151 8.83 13.18 -9.04
CA SER A 151 7.61 13.63 -9.71
C SER A 151 7.53 15.17 -9.76
N LEU A 152 7.93 15.84 -8.68
CA LEU A 152 7.99 17.30 -8.63
C LEU A 152 9.01 17.85 -9.64
N VAL A 153 10.22 17.29 -9.69
CA VAL A 153 11.28 17.70 -10.62
C VAL A 153 10.82 17.52 -12.08
N PHE A 154 10.28 16.35 -12.44
CA PHE A 154 9.76 16.11 -13.79
C PHE A 154 8.57 17.00 -14.12
N GLY A 155 7.71 17.30 -13.14
CA GLY A 155 6.62 18.26 -13.27
C GLY A 155 7.12 19.65 -13.63
N ILE A 156 8.13 20.17 -12.91
CA ILE A 156 8.73 21.49 -13.18
C ILE A 156 9.38 21.52 -14.56
N ILE A 157 10.16 20.51 -14.92
CA ILE A 157 10.80 20.44 -16.24
C ILE A 157 9.74 20.44 -17.36
N LEU A 158 8.67 19.66 -17.19
CA LEU A 158 7.56 19.61 -18.14
C LEU A 158 6.85 20.96 -18.24
N LEU A 159 6.65 21.68 -17.13
CA LEU A 159 6.11 23.05 -17.13
C LEU A 159 6.98 24.01 -17.94
N ILE A 160 8.30 23.98 -17.78
CA ILE A 160 9.24 24.83 -18.52
C ILE A 160 9.16 24.55 -20.03
N ILE A 161 9.05 23.28 -20.42
CA ILE A 161 8.89 22.87 -21.83
C ILE A 161 7.54 23.39 -22.38
N LEU A 162 6.48 23.27 -21.59
CA LEU A 162 5.10 23.65 -21.95
C LEU A 162 4.86 25.14 -21.70
N ARG A 163 5.33 26.00 -22.61
CA ARG A 163 5.16 27.47 -22.48
C ARG A 163 3.72 27.99 -22.49
N ARG A 164 2.75 27.23 -23.02
CA ARG A 164 1.35 27.70 -23.16
C ARG A 164 0.48 27.12 -22.03
N PRO A 165 -0.32 27.94 -21.33
CA PRO A 165 -1.16 27.47 -20.23
C PRO A 165 -2.16 26.39 -20.67
N GLN A 166 -2.71 26.51 -21.88
CA GLN A 166 -3.58 25.48 -22.47
C GLN A 166 -2.85 24.14 -22.66
N GLU A 167 -1.58 24.16 -23.09
CA GLU A 167 -0.79 22.94 -23.24
C GLU A 167 -0.50 22.31 -21.86
N ILE A 168 -0.17 23.12 -20.85
CA ILE A 168 0.04 22.67 -19.47
C ILE A 168 -1.19 21.93 -18.96
N LEU A 169 -2.36 22.59 -18.98
CA LEU A 169 -3.59 22.02 -18.43
C LEU A 169 -3.94 20.69 -19.09
N VAL A 170 -3.89 20.61 -20.42
CA VAL A 170 -4.18 19.36 -21.15
C VAL A 170 -3.19 18.27 -20.77
N ASN A 171 -1.88 18.52 -20.77
CA ASN A 171 -0.91 17.45 -20.52
C ASN A 171 -0.96 16.94 -19.08
N PHE A 172 -1.03 17.84 -18.10
CA PHE A 172 -1.16 17.42 -16.69
C PHE A 172 -2.50 16.72 -16.45
N SER A 173 -3.60 17.20 -17.03
CA SER A 173 -4.89 16.51 -16.93
C SER A 173 -4.82 15.10 -17.52
N THR A 174 -4.21 14.91 -18.70
CA THR A 174 -4.06 13.61 -19.32
C THR A 174 -3.22 12.67 -18.46
N ILE A 175 -2.09 13.13 -17.94
CA ILE A 175 -1.23 12.31 -17.06
C ILE A 175 -1.98 11.90 -15.79
N PHE A 176 -2.65 12.84 -15.12
CA PHE A 176 -3.39 12.57 -13.89
C PHE A 176 -4.59 11.65 -14.12
N ILE A 177 -5.33 11.82 -15.22
CA ILE A 177 -6.41 10.91 -15.61
C ILE A 177 -5.85 9.52 -15.90
N LEU A 178 -4.73 9.40 -16.63
CA LEU A 178 -4.15 8.09 -16.94
C LEU A 178 -3.64 7.37 -15.68
N VAL A 179 -3.00 8.09 -14.76
CA VAL A 179 -2.61 7.52 -13.45
C VAL A 179 -3.87 7.10 -12.71
N GLY A 180 -4.83 8.00 -12.53
CA GLY A 180 -6.06 7.76 -11.79
C GLY A 180 -6.99 6.72 -12.40
N ALA A 181 -6.95 6.50 -13.72
CA ALA A 181 -7.76 5.48 -14.40
C ALA A 181 -7.44 4.05 -13.91
N ASN A 182 -6.23 3.82 -13.39
CA ASN A 182 -5.87 2.54 -12.76
C ASN A 182 -6.77 2.22 -11.56
N TYR A 183 -7.32 3.22 -10.87
CA TYR A 183 -8.34 3.03 -9.85
C TYR A 183 -9.52 2.19 -10.37
N ILE A 184 -10.08 2.61 -11.52
CA ILE A 184 -11.24 1.97 -12.13
C ILE A 184 -10.91 0.54 -12.56
N PHE A 185 -9.73 0.33 -13.17
CA PHE A 185 -9.30 -1.00 -13.60
C PHE A 185 -9.10 -1.95 -12.41
N ILE A 186 -8.47 -1.47 -11.33
CA ILE A 186 -8.25 -2.27 -10.13
C ILE A 186 -9.58 -2.53 -9.42
N GLU A 187 -10.46 -1.54 -9.30
CA GLU A 187 -11.79 -1.72 -8.70
C GLU A 187 -12.63 -2.75 -9.48
N LEU A 188 -12.64 -2.66 -10.81
CA LEU A 188 -13.31 -3.64 -11.67
C LEU A 188 -12.73 -5.05 -11.50
N LEU A 189 -11.41 -5.16 -11.38
CA LEU A 189 -10.73 -6.43 -11.12
C LEU A 189 -11.12 -6.99 -9.75
N LEU A 190 -11.17 -6.16 -8.71
CA LEU A 190 -11.54 -6.54 -7.34
C LEU A 190 -13.01 -6.96 -7.22
N GLU A 191 -13.89 -6.43 -8.07
CA GLU A 191 -15.31 -6.79 -8.11
C GLU A 191 -15.62 -7.97 -9.03
N SER A 192 -14.63 -8.42 -9.81
CA SER A 192 -14.76 -9.54 -10.72
C SER A 192 -15.22 -10.82 -10.00
N PRO A 193 -16.15 -11.59 -10.57
CA PRO A 193 -16.56 -12.87 -10.02
C PRO A 193 -15.44 -13.92 -9.99
N LEU A 194 -14.31 -13.65 -10.67
CA LEU A 194 -13.12 -14.50 -10.66
C LEU A 194 -12.40 -14.53 -9.30
N ILE A 195 -12.61 -13.51 -8.46
CA ILE A 195 -12.00 -13.46 -7.13
C ILE A 195 -12.94 -14.13 -6.13
N SER A 196 -12.46 -15.21 -5.50
CA SER A 196 -13.23 -15.92 -4.50
C SER A 196 -13.48 -15.02 -3.28
N LYS A 197 -14.76 -14.85 -2.91
CA LYS A 197 -15.18 -14.01 -1.79
C LYS A 197 -15.13 -14.77 -0.47
N THR A 198 -13.99 -15.39 -0.16
CA THR A 198 -13.79 -15.93 1.19
C THR A 198 -13.66 -14.75 2.19
N PRO A 199 -14.03 -14.94 3.47
CA PRO A 199 -13.94 -13.86 4.47
C PRO A 199 -12.53 -13.23 4.57
N SER A 200 -11.50 -14.06 4.46
CA SER A 200 -10.09 -13.64 4.47
C SER A 200 -9.78 -12.75 3.26
N ILE A 201 -10.20 -13.15 2.07
CA ILE A 201 -9.98 -12.38 0.84
C ILE A 201 -10.77 -11.07 0.88
N LEU A 202 -12.01 -11.09 1.40
CA LEU A 202 -12.84 -9.89 1.51
C LEU A 202 -12.21 -8.83 2.42
N SER A 203 -11.61 -9.25 3.54
CA SER A 203 -10.88 -8.35 4.44
C SER A 203 -9.69 -7.68 3.74
N ALA A 204 -8.91 -8.45 2.96
CA ALA A 204 -7.81 -7.94 2.17
C ALA A 204 -8.28 -6.99 1.07
N ILE A 205 -9.37 -7.31 0.35
CA ILE A 205 -9.96 -6.44 -0.67
C ILE A 205 -10.34 -5.08 -0.09
N ASN A 206 -10.99 -5.06 1.08
CA ASN A 206 -11.42 -3.80 1.71
C ASN A 206 -10.23 -2.91 2.07
N ILE A 207 -9.14 -3.49 2.57
CA ILE A 207 -7.91 -2.76 2.89
C ILE A 207 -7.22 -2.29 1.61
N ILE A 208 -7.20 -3.10 0.55
CA ILE A 208 -6.68 -2.67 -0.76
C ILE A 208 -7.51 -1.48 -1.25
N LYS A 209 -8.84 -1.57 -1.25
CA LYS A 209 -9.75 -0.49 -1.67
C LYS A 209 -9.51 0.81 -0.89
N SER A 210 -9.38 0.75 0.44
CA SER A 210 -9.11 1.96 1.24
C SER A 210 -7.77 2.60 0.91
N ASN A 211 -6.79 1.82 0.45
CA ASN A 211 -5.45 2.29 0.08
C ASN A 211 -5.34 2.71 -1.40
N LEU A 212 -6.36 2.47 -2.23
CA LEU A 212 -6.43 2.92 -3.63
C LEU A 212 -6.93 4.37 -3.77
N VAL A 213 -7.34 5.01 -2.68
CA VAL A 213 -7.88 6.39 -2.65
C VAL A 213 -6.90 7.40 -3.29
N VAL A 214 -5.59 7.16 -3.22
CA VAL A 214 -4.59 8.01 -3.89
C VAL A 214 -4.79 8.10 -5.40
N PHE A 215 -5.17 7.00 -6.07
CA PHE A 215 -5.48 7.00 -7.50
C PHE A 215 -6.74 7.79 -7.80
N MET A 216 -7.75 7.69 -6.93
CA MET A 216 -8.98 8.48 -7.04
C MET A 216 -8.69 9.99 -6.94
N TYR A 217 -7.78 10.41 -6.06
CA TYR A 217 -7.38 11.82 -5.99
C TYR A 217 -6.71 12.30 -7.27
N PHE A 218 -5.85 11.50 -7.91
CA PHE A 218 -5.29 11.84 -9.22
C PHE A 218 -6.38 11.95 -10.30
N LEU A 219 -7.36 11.04 -10.30
CA LEU A 219 -8.47 11.10 -11.25
C LEU A 219 -9.29 12.40 -11.09
N ILE A 220 -9.67 12.74 -9.86
CA ILE A 220 -10.42 13.97 -9.55
C ILE A 220 -9.62 15.21 -9.96
N ALA A 221 -8.34 15.27 -9.58
CA ALA A 221 -7.46 16.38 -9.95
C ALA A 221 -7.32 16.52 -11.48
N GLY A 222 -7.18 15.39 -12.19
CA GLY A 222 -7.12 15.37 -13.65
C GLY A 222 -8.39 15.89 -14.32
N LEU A 223 -9.56 15.45 -13.85
CA LEU A 223 -10.86 15.91 -14.35
C LEU A 223 -11.10 17.41 -14.07
N ALA A 224 -10.69 17.89 -12.89
CA ALA A 224 -10.77 19.32 -12.55
C ALA A 224 -9.90 20.18 -13.49
N LEU A 225 -8.65 19.78 -13.73
CA LEU A 225 -7.75 20.47 -14.68
C LEU A 225 -8.30 20.46 -16.11
N LEU A 226 -8.87 19.33 -16.54
CA LEU A 226 -9.50 19.22 -17.86
C LEU A 226 -10.71 20.16 -18.00
N SER A 227 -11.51 20.27 -16.95
CA SER A 227 -12.66 21.18 -16.90
C SER A 227 -12.23 22.64 -17.01
N ILE A 228 -11.18 23.04 -16.27
CA ILE A 228 -10.58 24.38 -16.36
C ILE A 228 -10.09 24.65 -17.80
N TYR A 229 -9.43 23.68 -18.43
CA TYR A 229 -9.00 23.81 -19.82
C TYR A 229 -10.16 24.10 -20.77
N PHE A 230 -11.29 23.39 -20.65
CA PHE A 230 -12.46 23.64 -21.49
C PHE A 230 -13.02 25.04 -21.29
N VAL A 231 -13.12 25.52 -20.05
CA VAL A 231 -13.59 26.89 -19.74
C VAL A 231 -12.68 27.94 -20.39
N VAL A 232 -11.36 27.80 -20.26
CA VAL A 232 -10.38 28.72 -20.87
C VAL A 232 -10.53 28.71 -22.40
N LYS A 233 -10.66 27.52 -23.01
CA LYS A 233 -10.79 27.37 -24.46
C LYS A 233 -12.08 27.99 -25.01
N ILE A 234 -13.20 27.82 -24.30
CA ILE A 234 -14.50 28.42 -24.66
C ILE A 234 -14.40 29.94 -24.61
N LYS A 235 -13.82 30.48 -23.53
CA LYS A 235 -13.61 31.94 -23.37
C LYS A 235 -12.81 32.51 -24.54
N ASP A 236 -11.69 31.87 -24.89
CA ASP A 236 -10.85 32.31 -26.01
C ASP A 236 -11.58 32.28 -27.36
N PHE A 237 -12.48 31.30 -27.56
CA PHE A 237 -13.30 31.21 -28.75
C PHE A 237 -14.32 32.36 -28.84
N TYR A 238 -15.03 32.67 -27.76
CA TYR A 238 -16.00 33.77 -27.71
C TYR A 238 -15.33 35.14 -27.93
N PHE A 239 -14.16 35.39 -27.32
CA PHE A 239 -13.43 36.65 -27.53
C PHE A 239 -12.92 36.81 -28.96
N LYS A 240 -12.51 35.72 -29.63
CA LYS A 240 -12.13 35.78 -31.05
C LYS A 240 -13.30 36.08 -31.96
N LYS A 241 -14.50 35.55 -31.67
CA LYS A 241 -15.71 35.80 -32.47
C LYS A 241 -16.21 37.25 -32.35
N ARG A 242 -16.07 37.89 -31.18
CA ARG A 242 -16.44 39.31 -30.99
C ARG A 242 -15.51 40.32 -31.67
N LYS A 243 -14.29 39.91 -32.03
CA LYS A 243 -13.30 40.79 -32.69
C LYS A 243 -13.34 40.71 -34.23
N LYS A 244 -14.16 39.83 -34.80
CA LYS A 244 -14.41 39.71 -36.23
C LYS A 244 -15.78 40.27 -36.53
#